data_AF-A0A6C0D3G0-F1
#
_entry.id   AF-A0A6C0D3G0-F1
#
_cell.length_a   1.000
_cell.length_b   1.000
_cell.length_c   1.000
_cell.angle_alpha   90.00
_cell.angle_beta   90.00
_cell.angle_gamma   90.00
#
_symmetry.space_group_name_H-M   'P 1'
#
loop_
_entity.id
_entity.type
_entity.pdbx_description
1 polymer ?
#
loop_
_entity_poly.entity_id
_entity_poly.type
_entity_poly.pdbx_seq_one_letter_code
_entity_poly.pdbx_strand_id
1 'polypeptide(L)'
;MKERIIKFEKSKISGKKYTAYVQDKSTRKIRKIHFGASDYEQYKDRTPLKLYSQKNHNNRKRMQNYFNRHSGTKKRTTAIALEKKKSHGYYNAKILSHVYLW
;
A
#
# COMPACT_ATOMS: atom_id res chain seq x y z
N MET A 1 10.88 -5.95 -8.29
CA MET A 1 9.77 -6.74 -7.68
C MET A 1 9.67 -8.06 -8.40
N LYS A 2 9.62 -9.15 -7.64
CA LYS A 2 9.41 -10.53 -8.12
C LYS A 2 7.95 -10.82 -8.46
N GLU A 3 7.04 -10.01 -7.92
CA GLU A 3 5.62 -10.08 -8.20
C GLU A 3 5.15 -8.90 -9.06
N ARG A 4 3.98 -9.06 -9.68
CA ARG A 4 3.21 -7.99 -10.33
C ARG A 4 1.80 -7.93 -9.74
N ILE A 5 1.26 -6.72 -9.59
CA ILE A 5 -0.14 -6.53 -9.20
C ILE A 5 -1.01 -6.74 -10.44
N ILE A 6 -2.02 -7.60 -10.34
CA ILE A 6 -2.93 -7.92 -11.45
C ILE A 6 -4.29 -7.25 -11.32
N LYS A 7 -4.77 -7.02 -10.08
CA LYS A 7 -6.09 -6.45 -9.83
C LYS A 7 -6.16 -5.82 -8.44
N PHE A 8 -6.97 -4.77 -8.33
CA PHE A 8 -7.47 -4.26 -7.05
C PHE A 8 -8.95 -4.58 -6.92
N GLU A 9 -9.39 -4.80 -5.68
CA GLU A 9 -10.80 -4.98 -5.31
C GLU A 9 -11.06 -4.25 -3.99
N LYS A 10 -12.30 -3.81 -3.75
CA LYS A 10 -12.74 -3.43 -2.40
C LYS A 10 -12.53 -4.65 -1.47
N SER A 11 -11.95 -4.43 -0.30
CA SER A 11 -11.78 -5.53 0.65
C SER A 11 -13.14 -6.03 1.15
N LYS A 12 -13.31 -7.36 1.16
CA LYS A 12 -14.45 -8.03 1.79
C LYS A 12 -14.24 -8.29 3.29
N ILE A 13 -13.00 -8.15 3.77
CA ILE A 13 -12.65 -8.31 5.18
C ILE A 13 -12.90 -7.00 5.92
N SER A 14 -13.56 -7.11 7.08
CA SER A 14 -13.78 -5.99 8.00
C SER A 14 -12.47 -5.31 8.40
N GLY A 15 -12.50 -3.99 8.57
CA GLY A 15 -11.34 -3.21 8.97
C GLY A 15 -10.31 -2.96 7.85
N LYS A 16 -10.51 -3.46 6.63
CA LYS A 16 -9.58 -3.24 5.49
C LYS A 16 -10.24 -2.47 4.36
N LYS A 17 -9.48 -1.63 3.65
CA LYS A 17 -9.96 -0.87 2.48
C LYS A 17 -9.96 -1.70 1.21
N TYR A 18 -8.79 -2.25 0.86
CA TYR A 18 -8.57 -2.87 -0.45
C TYR A 18 -7.94 -4.25 -0.33
N THR A 19 -8.17 -5.05 -1.37
CA THR A 19 -7.42 -6.28 -1.64
C THR A 19 -6.65 -6.08 -2.94
N ALA A 20 -5.33 -6.31 -2.91
CA ALA A 20 -4.52 -6.44 -4.11
C ALA A 20 -4.31 -7.92 -4.41
N TYR A 21 -4.55 -8.30 -5.66
CA TYR A 21 -4.16 -9.59 -6.20
C TYR A 21 -2.77 -9.43 -6.78
N VAL A 22 -1.81 -10.21 -6.26
CA VAL A 22 -0.43 -10.19 -6.73
C VAL A 22 -0.07 -11.56 -7.29
N GLN A 23 0.61 -11.55 -8.43
CA GLN A 23 1.08 -12.74 -9.12
C GLN A 23 2.61 -12.80 -9.05
N ASP A 24 3.14 -13.92 -8.58
CA ASP A 24 4.55 -14.23 -8.67
C ASP A 24 4.95 -14.47 -10.13
N LYS A 25 6.03 -13.83 -10.59
CA LYS A 25 6.39 -13.82 -12.01
C LYS A 25 6.95 -15.16 -12.50
N SER A 26 7.59 -15.95 -11.63
CA SER A 26 8.17 -17.24 -12.02
C SER A 26 7.16 -18.37 -11.89
N THR A 27 6.50 -18.48 -10.74
CA THR A 27 5.57 -19.59 -10.44
C THR A 27 4.15 -19.35 -10.95
N ARG A 28 3.83 -18.12 -11.37
CA ARG A 28 2.47 -17.67 -11.77
C ARG A 28 1.40 -17.78 -10.67
N LYS A 29 1.76 -18.22 -9.46
CA LYS A 29 0.85 -18.31 -8.31
C LYS A 29 0.32 -16.93 -7.94
N ILE A 30 -0.96 -16.87 -7.60
CA ILE A 30 -1.65 -15.64 -7.21
C ILE A 30 -1.95 -15.70 -5.71
N ARG A 31 -1.69 -14.61 -5.00
CA ARG A 31 -2.12 -14.44 -3.62
C ARG A 31 -2.79 -13.08 -3.42
N LYS A 32 -3.61 -13.01 -2.37
CA LYS A 32 -4.36 -11.81 -1.99
C LYS A 32 -3.63 -11.09 -0.86
N ILE A 33 -3.57 -9.77 -0.92
CA ILE A 33 -3.04 -8.93 0.15
C ILE A 33 -4.07 -7.86 0.49
N HIS A 34 -4.57 -7.90 1.72
CA HIS A 34 -5.48 -6.90 2.25
C HIS A 34 -4.69 -5.73 2.85
N PHE A 35 -5.02 -4.48 2.50
CA PHE A 35 -4.27 -3.31 2.96
C PHE A 35 -5.15 -2.06 3.13
N GLY A 36 -4.64 -1.10 3.90
CA GLY A 36 -5.35 0.11 4.33
C GLY A 36 -6.41 -0.19 5.39
N ALA A 37 -6.48 0.63 6.43
CA ALA A 37 -7.50 0.50 7.48
C ALA A 37 -8.78 1.26 7.08
N SER A 38 -9.96 0.63 7.16
CA SER A 38 -11.20 1.19 6.60
C SER A 38 -11.71 2.42 7.35
N ASP A 39 -11.48 2.46 8.65
CA ASP A 39 -11.81 3.50 9.63
C ASP A 39 -10.95 4.76 9.47
N TYR A 40 -9.63 4.62 9.27
CA TYR A 40 -8.73 5.78 9.21
C TYR A 40 -8.72 6.53 7.87
N GLU A 41 -8.39 7.82 7.96
CA GLU A 41 -8.00 8.66 6.82
C GLU A 41 -6.64 8.26 6.23
N GLN A 42 -6.38 8.71 5.02
CA GLN A 42 -5.09 8.53 4.35
C GLN A 42 -4.63 9.82 3.68
N TYR A 43 -3.36 9.89 3.25
CA TYR A 43 -2.85 11.07 2.55
C TYR A 43 -3.54 11.24 1.20
N LYS A 44 -3.46 10.22 0.36
CA LYS A 44 -4.08 10.21 -0.96
C LYS A 44 -4.29 8.78 -1.44
N ASP A 45 -5.53 8.44 -1.76
CA ASP A 45 -5.88 7.21 -2.46
C ASP A 45 -5.43 7.30 -3.92
N ARG A 46 -4.36 6.57 -4.22
CA ARG A 46 -3.74 6.41 -5.54
C ARG A 46 -4.03 5.03 -6.13
N THR A 47 -4.92 4.24 -5.53
CA THR A 47 -5.38 3.00 -6.17
C THR A 47 -6.11 3.33 -7.48
N PRO A 48 -6.15 2.42 -8.46
CA PRO A 48 -6.96 2.62 -9.67
C PRO A 48 -8.46 2.81 -9.39
N LEU A 49 -8.97 2.26 -8.29
CA LEU A 49 -10.40 2.28 -7.95
C LEU A 49 -10.85 3.56 -7.24
N LYS A 50 -9.99 4.18 -6.42
CA LYS A 50 -10.26 5.44 -5.68
C LYS A 50 -11.52 5.45 -4.81
N LEU A 51 -12.01 4.27 -4.38
CA LEU A 51 -13.22 4.07 -3.56
C LEU A 51 -13.16 4.75 -2.18
N TYR A 52 -11.98 5.10 -1.70
CA TYR A 52 -11.79 5.76 -0.41
C TYR A 52 -11.28 7.20 -0.54
N SER A 53 -11.30 7.78 -1.74
CA SER A 53 -10.77 9.13 -2.01
C SER A 53 -11.40 10.25 -1.15
N GLN A 54 -12.64 10.08 -0.71
CA GLN A 54 -13.34 10.94 0.26
C GLN A 54 -12.67 10.98 1.64
N LYS A 55 -11.82 10.01 1.99
CA LYS A 55 -11.03 9.97 3.24
C LYS A 55 -9.61 10.52 3.06
N ASN A 56 -9.32 11.20 1.94
CA ASN A 56 -8.02 11.81 1.70
C ASN A 56 -7.87 13.12 2.48
N HIS A 57 -6.91 13.18 3.40
CA HIS A 57 -6.63 14.40 4.15
C HIS A 57 -5.64 15.35 3.46
N ASN A 58 -4.87 14.89 2.45
CA ASN A 58 -3.88 15.66 1.67
C ASN A 58 -2.78 16.43 2.46
N ASN A 59 -2.75 16.32 3.79
CA ASN A 59 -1.72 16.90 4.65
C ASN A 59 -0.34 16.20 4.48
N ARG A 60 0.61 16.93 3.90
CA ARG A 60 1.98 16.44 3.62
C ARG A 60 2.81 16.17 4.88
N LYS A 61 2.61 16.94 5.97
CA LYS A 61 3.28 16.73 7.26
C LYS A 61 2.86 15.39 7.88
N ARG A 62 1.56 15.07 7.86
CA ARG A 62 1.04 13.75 8.30
C ARG A 62 1.63 12.59 7.49
N MET A 63 1.75 12.75 6.16
CA MET A 63 2.39 11.76 5.28
C MET A 63 3.87 11.55 5.64
N GLN A 64 4.64 12.63 5.82
CA GLN A 64 6.05 12.55 6.20
C GLN A 64 6.23 11.88 7.56
N ASN A 65 5.40 12.22 8.54
CA ASN A 65 5.43 11.60 9.88
C ASN A 65 5.10 10.11 9.82
N TYR A 66 4.14 9.72 8.97
CA TYR A 66 3.82 8.31 8.72
C TYR A 66 5.05 7.55 8.19
N PHE A 67 5.71 8.06 7.14
CA PHE A 67 6.92 7.42 6.61
C PHE A 67 8.08 7.41 7.60
N ASN A 68 8.24 8.47 8.41
CA ASN A 68 9.28 8.53 9.43
C ASN A 68 9.09 7.45 10.49
N ARG A 69 7.87 7.29 11.00
CA ARG A 69 7.55 6.27 12.00
C ARG A 69 7.68 4.85 11.46
N HIS A 70 7.24 4.62 10.22
CA HIS A 70 7.16 3.27 9.67
C HIS A 70 8.43 2.83 8.93
N SER A 71 9.24 3.74 8.40
CA SER A 71 10.45 3.42 7.62
C SER A 71 11.70 4.23 8.02
N GLY A 72 11.63 5.07 9.06
CA GLY A 72 12.77 5.86 9.52
C GLY A 72 13.16 7.02 8.59
N THR A 73 12.30 7.38 7.63
CA THR A 73 12.58 8.47 6.68
C THR A 73 11.32 9.23 6.31
N LYS A 74 11.43 10.55 6.15
CA LYS A 74 10.32 11.41 5.69
C LYS A 74 10.08 11.32 4.18
N LYS A 75 11.04 10.79 3.41
CA LYS A 75 10.97 10.73 1.94
C LYS A 75 10.22 9.47 1.48
N ARG A 76 9.07 9.66 0.82
CA ARG A 76 8.22 8.57 0.31
C ARG A 76 8.98 7.59 -0.60
N THR A 77 9.77 8.09 -1.54
CA THR A 77 10.54 7.26 -2.48
C THR A 77 11.55 6.37 -1.76
N THR A 78 12.30 6.95 -0.82
CA THR A 78 13.25 6.22 0.03
C THR A 78 12.55 5.18 0.91
N ALA A 79 11.43 5.54 1.55
CA ALA A 79 10.64 4.61 2.36
C ALA A 79 10.17 3.40 1.53
N ILE A 80 9.59 3.63 0.34
CA ILE A 80 9.14 2.55 -0.54
C ILE A 80 10.32 1.66 -0.97
N ALA A 81 11.47 2.24 -1.32
CA ALA A 81 12.65 1.47 -1.72
C ALA A 81 13.18 0.59 -0.58
N LEU A 82 13.25 1.13 0.65
CA LEU A 82 13.66 0.39 1.85
C LEU A 82 12.72 -0.78 2.13
N GLU A 83 11.41 -0.58 2.11
CA GLU A 83 10.45 -1.67 2.35
C GLU A 83 10.51 -2.74 1.25
N LYS A 84 10.69 -2.34 -0.02
CA LYS A 84 10.90 -3.30 -1.12
C LYS A 84 12.17 -4.13 -0.92
N LYS A 85 13.27 -3.51 -0.47
CA LYS A 85 14.52 -4.22 -0.15
C LYS A 85 14.31 -5.23 0.99
N LYS A 86 13.71 -4.78 2.11
CA LYS A 86 13.39 -5.63 3.28
C LYS A 86 12.49 -6.82 2.94
N SER A 87 11.58 -6.64 1.98
CA SER A 87 10.66 -7.70 1.53
C SER A 87 11.27 -8.70 0.54
N HIS A 88 12.55 -8.60 0.21
CA HIS A 88 13.20 -9.39 -0.85
C HIS A 88 12.47 -9.32 -2.20
N GLY A 89 11.79 -8.21 -2.48
CA GLY A 89 11.08 -7.95 -3.73
C GLY A 89 9.65 -8.50 -3.82
N TYR A 90 9.04 -8.91 -2.70
CA TYR A 90 7.64 -9.36 -2.62
C TYR A 90 6.73 -8.26 -2.04
N TYR A 91 5.50 -8.13 -2.54
CA TYR A 91 4.54 -7.17 -2.00
C TYR A 91 4.07 -7.58 -0.60
N ASN A 92 3.82 -6.60 0.26
CA ASN A 92 3.14 -6.79 1.52
C ASN A 92 2.18 -5.61 1.76
N ALA A 93 1.34 -5.70 2.79
CA ALA A 93 0.33 -4.68 3.08
C ALA A 93 0.94 -3.29 3.34
N LYS A 94 2.15 -3.23 3.92
CA LYS A 94 2.88 -1.99 4.19
C LYS A 94 3.37 -1.32 2.91
N ILE A 95 4.01 -2.06 2.01
CA ILE A 95 4.41 -1.56 0.68
C ILE A 95 3.20 -1.05 -0.09
N LEU A 96 2.09 -1.80 -0.09
CA LEU A 96 0.86 -1.36 -0.77
C LEU A 96 0.31 -0.07 -0.14
N SER A 97 0.31 0.03 1.19
CA SER A 97 -0.14 1.25 1.88
C SER A 97 0.78 2.45 1.59
N HIS A 98 2.10 2.24 1.55
CA HIS A 98 3.10 3.27 1.21
C HIS A 98 3.02 3.74 -0.25
N VAL A 99 2.63 2.85 -1.17
CA VAL A 99 2.52 3.19 -2.58
C VAL A 99 1.18 3.87 -2.85
N TYR A 100 0.10 3.33 -2.30
CA TYR A 100 -1.25 3.67 -2.76
C TYR A 100 -2.06 4.54 -1.81
N LEU A 101 -1.72 4.65 -0.53
CA LEU A 101 -2.54 5.41 0.44
C LEU A 101 -1.76 6.55 1.11
N TRP A 102 -0.45 6.38 1.30
CA TRP A 102 0.45 7.36 1.89
C TRP A 102 1.40 7.95 0.84
#